data_AF-A0AA86ALZ2-F1
#
_entry.id   AF-A0AA86ALZ2-F1
#
_cell.length_a   1.000
_cell.length_b   1.000
_cell.length_c   1.000
_cell.angle_alpha   90.00
_cell.angle_beta   90.00
_cell.angle_gamma   90.00
#
_symmetry.space_group_name_H-M   'P 1'
#
loop_
_entity.id
_entity.type
_entity.pdbx_description
1 polymer ?
#
loop_
_entity_poly.entity_id
_entity_poly.type
_entity_poly.pdbx_seq_one_letter_code
_entity_poly.pdbx_strand_id
1 'polypeptide(L)' 'MLKREVLIFIVIFLFLSLGMHMNQWLTHPLVHLQQLSIHKMPYHPLLYTVIVYLLLALIRAFINTFMKLFRRK' A
#
# COMPACT_ATOMS: atom_id res chain seq x y z
N MET A 1 1.28 16.21 -6.89
CA MET A 1 0.12 16.78 -6.17
C MET A 1 -0.70 15.65 -5.56
N LEU A 2 -1.45 15.90 -4.48
CA LEU A 2 -2.13 14.91 -3.63
C LEU A 2 -2.79 13.73 -4.38
N LYS A 3 -3.45 14.00 -5.52
CA LYS A 3 -4.08 12.98 -6.38
C LYS A 3 -3.13 11.84 -6.76
N ARG A 4 -1.86 12.15 -7.03
CA ARG A 4 -0.82 11.16 -7.36
C ARG A 4 -0.52 10.24 -6.18
N GLU A 5 -0.36 10.79 -4.97
CA GLU A 5 -0.07 9.98 -3.79
C GLU A 5 -1.28 9.14 -3.36
N VAL A 6 -2.50 9.68 -3.50
CA VAL A 6 -3.74 8.89 -3.32
C VAL A 6 -3.79 7.73 -4.29
N LEU A 7 -3.47 7.96 -5.58
CA LEU A 7 -3.42 6.89 -6.58
C LEU A 7 -2.38 5.82 -6.22
N ILE A 8 -1.17 6.21 -5.85
CA ILE A 8 -0.12 5.27 -5.42
C ILE A 8 -0.59 4.46 -4.21
N PHE A 9 -1.20 5.10 -3.23
CA PHE A 9 -1.72 4.43 -2.03
C PHE A 9 -2.81 3.41 -2.37
N ILE A 10 -3.78 3.78 -3.23
CA ILE A 10 -4.83 2.87 -3.69
C ILE A 10 -4.25 1.69 -4.46
N VAL A 11 -3.27 1.92 -5.33
CA VAL A 11 -2.60 0.86 -6.09
C VAL A 11 -1.89 -0.12 -5.15
N ILE A 12 -1.15 0.38 -4.13
CA ILE A 12 -0.50 -0.47 -3.13
C ILE A 12 -1.56 -1.26 -2.34
N PHE A 13 -2.64 -0.61 -1.92
CA PHE A 13 -3.72 -1.25 -1.17
C PHE A 13 -4.34 -2.41 -1.95
N LEU A 14 -4.72 -2.17 -3.21
CA LEU A 14 -5.31 -3.19 -4.07
C LEU A 14 -4.31 -4.31 -4.36
N PHE A 15 -3.05 -3.97 -4.64
CA PHE A 15 -2.01 -4.96 -4.89
C PHE A 15 -1.78 -5.88 -3.69
N LEU A 16 -1.67 -5.32 -2.48
CA LEU A 16 -1.48 -6.10 -1.26
C LEU A 16 -2.75 -6.90 -0.90
N SER A 17 -3.93 -6.29 -0.98
CA SER A 17 -5.19 -6.93 -0.62
C SER A 17 -5.50 -8.11 -1.54
N LEU A 18 -5.39 -7.90 -2.85
CA LEU A 18 -5.59 -8.96 -3.84
C LEU A 18 -4.44 -9.97 -3.82
N GLY A 19 -3.18 -9.52 -3.71
CA GLY A 19 -2.03 -10.41 -3.69
C GLY A 19 -2.04 -11.39 -2.52
N MET A 20 -2.49 -10.95 -1.35
CA MET A 20 -2.52 -11.77 -0.13
C MET A 20 -3.80 -12.60 0.02
N HIS A 21 -4.93 -12.09 -0.47
CA HIS A 21 -6.25 -12.67 -0.24
C HIS A 21 -7.08 -12.89 -1.51
N MET A 22 -6.43 -13.11 -2.67
CA MET A 22 -7.10 -13.29 -3.96
C MET A 22 -8.22 -14.32 -3.89
N ASN A 23 -7.92 -15.50 -3.33
CA ASN A 23 -8.90 -16.58 -3.26
C ASN A 23 -10.11 -16.20 -2.41
N GLN A 24 -9.90 -15.56 -1.25
CA GLN A 24 -10.96 -15.11 -0.35
C GLN A 24 -11.84 -14.05 -1.02
N TRP A 25 -11.24 -13.11 -1.74
CA TRP A 25 -11.96 -12.09 -2.50
C TRP A 25 -12.81 -12.68 -3.64
N LEU A 26 -12.29 -13.70 -4.35
CA LEU A 26 -13.00 -14.31 -5.48
C LEU A 26 -14.08 -15.32 -5.06
N THR A 27 -13.87 -16.03 -3.95
CA THR A 27 -14.74 -17.15 -3.57
C THR A 27 -15.74 -16.78 -2.47
N HIS A 28 -15.35 -15.97 -1.47
CA HIS A 28 -16.20 -15.66 -0.31
C HIS A 28 -15.99 -14.21 0.18
N PRO A 29 -16.19 -13.18 -0.66
CA PRO A 29 -15.83 -11.79 -0.33
C PRO A 29 -16.56 -11.23 0.90
N LEU A 30 -17.86 -11.56 1.06
CA LEU A 30 -18.64 -11.11 2.20
C LEU A 30 -18.15 -11.74 3.52
N VAL A 31 -17.82 -13.04 3.48
CA VAL A 31 -17.26 -13.74 4.64
C VAL A 31 -15.88 -13.19 4.96
N HIS A 32 -15.06 -12.90 3.95
CA HIS A 32 -13.74 -12.29 4.16
C HIS A 32 -13.85 -10.93 4.87
N LEU A 33 -14.79 -10.07 4.47
CA LEU A 33 -15.06 -8.80 5.14
C LEU A 33 -15.57 -8.98 6.58
N GLN A 34 -16.45 -9.94 6.81
CA GLN A 34 -16.93 -10.24 8.17
C GLN A 34 -15.78 -10.72 9.06
N GLN A 35 -14.95 -11.63 8.57
CA GLN A 35 -13.77 -12.12 9.28
C GLN A 35 -12.76 -11.01 9.55
N LEU A 36 -12.59 -10.07 8.61
CA LEU A 36 -11.76 -8.89 8.81
C LEU A 36 -12.27 -8.04 9.97
N SER A 37 -13.59 -7.83 10.09
CA SER A 37 -14.18 -6.99 11.15
C SER A 37 -13.99 -7.54 12.57
N ILE A 38 -13.90 -8.86 12.73
CA ILE A 38 -13.70 -9.52 14.03
C ILE A 38 -12.24 -9.87 14.31
N HIS A 39 -11.34 -9.60 13.36
CA HIS A 39 -9.92 -9.82 13.52
C HIS A 39 -9.35 -8.92 14.63
N LYS A 40 -8.33 -9.37 15.37
CA LYS A 40 -7.68 -8.58 16.44
C LYS A 40 -7.16 -7.22 15.96
N MET A 41 -6.80 -7.14 14.69
CA MET A 41 -6.38 -5.91 14.01
C MET A 41 -7.19 -5.78 12.71
N PRO A 42 -8.42 -5.25 12.72
CA PRO A 42 -9.25 -5.17 11.51
C PRO A 42 -8.72 -4.14 10.50
N TYR A 43 -7.96 -3.15 10.97
CA TYR A 43 -7.35 -2.10 10.17
C TYR A 43 -6.02 -2.51 9.51
N HIS A 44 -5.55 -3.74 9.72
CA HIS A 44 -4.26 -4.20 9.20
C HIS A 44 -4.05 -4.00 7.69
N PRO A 45 -5.07 -4.11 6.80
CA PRO A 45 -4.85 -3.86 5.37
C PRO A 45 -4.37 -2.42 5.10
N LEU A 46 -4.92 -1.45 5.83
CA LEU A 46 -4.49 -0.05 5.74
C LEU A 46 -3.15 0.16 6.42
N LEU A 47 -2.90 -0.46 7.58
CA LEU A 47 -1.60 -0.39 8.27
C LEU A 47 -0.46 -0.85 7.35
N TYR A 48 -0.58 -2.03 6.74
CA TYR A 48 0.46 -2.55 5.84
C TYR A 48 0.61 -1.70 4.58
N THR A 49 -0.50 -1.15 4.05
CA THR A 49 -0.45 -0.20 2.94
C THR A 49 0.35 1.05 3.31
N VAL A 50 0.12 1.62 4.51
CA VAL A 50 0.89 2.78 5.02
C VAL A 50 2.36 2.44 5.17
N ILE A 51 2.70 1.28 5.75
CA ILE A 51 4.09 0.84 5.92
C ILE A 51 4.81 0.75 4.57
N VAL A 52 4.20 0.06 3.58
CA VAL A 52 4.77 -0.08 2.24
C VAL A 52 4.85 1.27 1.52
N TYR A 53 3.83 2.11 1.64
CA TYR A 53 3.83 3.45 1.07
C TYR A 53 4.98 4.30 1.63
N LEU A 54 5.19 4.30 2.95
CA LEU A 54 6.27 5.05 3.60
C LEU A 54 7.65 4.53 3.18
N LEU A 55 7.81 3.21 3.07
CA LEU A 55 9.05 2.59 2.60
C LEU A 55 9.37 3.04 1.16
N LEU A 56 8.38 2.97 0.26
CA LEU A 56 8.55 3.44 -1.13
C LEU A 56 8.77 4.95 -1.21
N ALA A 57 8.10 5.74 -0.35
CA ALA A 57 8.32 7.18 -0.26
C ALA A 57 9.75 7.49 0.18
N LEU A 58 10.29 6.75 1.16
CA LEU A 58 11.66 6.88 1.63
C LEU A 58 12.67 6.54 0.52
N ILE A 59 12.48 5.43 -0.19
CA ILE A 59 13.32 5.04 -1.33
C ILE A 59 13.30 6.13 -2.40
N ARG A 60 12.11 6.64 -2.77
CA ARG A 60 11.98 7.72 -3.75
C ARG A 60 12.68 9.00 -3.28
N ALA A 61 12.55 9.35 -2.01
CA ALA A 61 13.22 10.52 -1.43
C ALA A 61 14.75 10.38 -1.47
N PHE A 62 15.26 9.19 -1.14
CA PHE A 62 16.68 8.88 -1.20
C PHE A 62 17.22 8.98 -2.63
N ILE A 63 16.59 8.29 -3.59
CA ILE A 63 16.98 8.33 -5.01
C ILE A 63 16.94 9.76 -5.54
N ASN A 64 15.88 10.52 -5.25
CA ASN A 64 15.76 11.90 -5.70
C ASN A 64 16.85 12.81 -5.11
N THR A 65 17.20 12.63 -3.83
CA THR A 65 18.27 13.39 -3.18
C THR A 65 19.62 13.04 -3.78
N PHE A 66 19.89 11.74 -3.96
CA PHE A 66 21.12 11.26 -4.58
C PHE A 66 21.25 11.78 -6.02
N MET A 67 20.24 11.60 -6.86
CA MET A 67 20.28 12.10 -8.25
C MET A 67 20.46 13.62 -8.33
N LYS A 68 19.89 14.40 -7.40
CA LYS A 68 20.11 15.85 -7.32
C LYS A 68 21.56 16.20 -7.02
N LEU A 69 22.24 15.44 -6.16
CA LEU A 69 23.64 15.65 -5.83
C LEU A 69 24.58 15.40 -7.03
N PHE A 70 24.24 14.43 -7.89
CA PHE A 70 25.02 14.10 -9.09
C PHE A 70 24.59 14.84 -10.35
N ARG A 71 23.50 15.62 -10.30
CA ARG A 71 23.09 16.48 -11.41
C ARG A 71 24.03 17.69 -11.45
N ARG A 72 25.16 17.55 -12.17
CA ARG A 72 26.01 18.69 -12.56
C ARG A 72 25.10 19.75 -13.20
N LYS A 73 25.24 21.01 -12.76
CA LYS A 73 24.61 22.16 -13.41
C LYS A 73 25.02 22.20 -14.88
#